data_AF-A0AAD0XZY6-F1
#
_entry.id   AF-A0AAD0XZY6-F1
#
_cell.length_a   1.000
_cell.length_b   1.000
_cell.length_c   1.000
_cell.angle_alpha   90.00
_cell.angle_beta   90.00
_cell.angle_gamma   90.00
#
_symmetry.space_group_name_H-M   'P 1'
#
loop_
_entity.id
_entity.type
_entity.pdbx_description
1 polymer ?
#
loop_
_entity_poly.entity_id
_entity_poly.type
_entity_poly.pdbx_seq_one_letter_code
_entity_poly.pdbx_strand_id
1 'polypeptide(L)'
;MGIEMIIGLATALLAVIAGAFGLGHARGTNKAEAKADQQRTEENAAATVAAAERRADATKGATDVQEDVKRMVDDDVDRELREQFTRPGSR
;
A
#
# COMPACT_ATOMS: atom_id res chain seq x y z
N MET A 1 -21.45 52.82 29.82
CA MET A 1 -20.84 51.98 30.88
C MET A 1 -21.48 50.60 31.05
N GLY A 2 -22.80 50.44 31.21
CA GLY A 2 -23.39 49.11 31.49
C GLY A 2 -23.51 48.18 30.27
N ILE A 3 -24.10 48.66 29.18
CA ILE A 3 -24.42 47.82 28.00
C ILE A 3 -23.19 47.48 27.18
N GLU A 4 -22.26 48.42 26.99
CA GLU A 4 -21.02 48.21 26.24
C GLU A 4 -20.12 47.15 26.91
N MET A 5 -20.07 47.14 28.24
CA MET A 5 -19.36 46.12 29.02
C MET A 5 -19.98 44.72 28.84
N ILE A 6 -21.31 44.63 28.81
CA ILE A 6 -22.02 43.37 28.59
C ILE A 6 -21.78 42.85 27.17
N ILE A 7 -21.84 43.73 26.16
CA ILE A 7 -21.55 43.37 24.77
C ILE A 7 -20.10 42.89 24.67
N GLY A 8 -19.13 43.65 25.20
CA GLY A 8 -17.72 43.26 25.16
C GLY A 8 -17.44 41.90 25.82
N LEU A 9 -18.10 41.61 26.93
CA LEU A 9 -17.97 40.33 27.62
C LEU A 9 -18.60 39.18 26.83
N ALA A 10 -19.76 39.40 26.19
CA ALA A 10 -20.39 38.42 25.32
C ALA A 10 -19.52 38.11 24.08
N THR A 11 -18.94 39.11 23.43
CA THR A 11 -18.06 38.91 22.27
C THR A 11 -16.78 38.17 22.67
N ALA A 12 -16.20 38.49 23.83
CA ALA A 12 -15.04 37.78 24.36
C ALA A 12 -15.32 36.29 24.60
N LEU A 13 -16.49 35.97 25.18
CA LEU A 13 -16.93 34.59 25.39
C LEU A 13 -17.08 33.81 24.08
N LEU A 14 -17.69 34.41 23.06
CA LEU A 14 -17.84 33.78 21.74
C LEU A 14 -16.48 33.56 21.05
N ALA A 15 -15.55 34.51 21.17
CA ALA A 15 -14.21 34.39 20.62
C ALA A 15 -13.43 33.22 21.26
N VAL A 16 -13.56 33.02 22.57
CA VAL A 16 -12.93 31.88 23.28
C VAL A 16 -13.50 30.55 22.79
N ILE A 17 -14.82 30.45 22.63
CA ILE A 17 -15.48 29.22 22.15
C ILE A 17 -15.06 28.91 20.71
N ALA A 18 -15.08 29.91 19.82
CA ALA A 18 -14.66 29.76 18.43
C ALA A 18 -13.18 29.39 18.31
N GLY A 19 -12.31 30.01 19.12
CA GLY A 19 -10.88 29.68 19.17
C GLY A 19 -10.61 28.25 19.63
N ALA A 20 -11.31 27.79 20.68
CA ALA A 20 -11.20 26.42 21.17
C ALA A 20 -11.68 25.38 20.12
N PHE A 21 -12.80 25.66 19.43
CA PHE A 21 -13.31 24.78 18.38
C PHE A 21 -12.41 24.73 17.15
N GLY A 22 -11.91 25.88 16.69
CA GLY A 22 -10.99 25.96 15.55
C GLY A 22 -9.66 25.22 15.81
N LEU A 23 -9.08 25.40 17.00
CA LEU A 23 -7.86 24.68 17.41
C LEU A 23 -8.09 23.17 17.56
N GLY A 24 -9.22 22.78 18.15
CA GLY A 24 -9.60 21.38 18.29
C GLY A 24 -9.78 20.68 16.94
N HIS A 25 -10.48 21.32 16.00
CA HIS A 25 -10.71 20.80 14.66
C HIS A 25 -9.40 20.70 13.86
N ALA A 26 -8.56 21.74 13.88
CA ALA A 26 -7.26 21.72 13.20
C ALA A 26 -6.36 20.58 13.71
N ARG A 27 -6.34 20.34 15.03
CA ARG A 27 -5.56 19.23 15.62
C ARG A 27 -6.14 17.85 15.25
N GLY A 28 -7.47 17.74 15.15
CA GLY A 28 -8.16 16.53 14.71
C GLY A 28 -7.86 16.19 13.25
N THR A 29 -7.99 17.16 12.35
CA THR A 29 -7.73 17.00 10.92
C THR A 29 -6.26 16.65 10.67
N ASN A 30 -5.31 17.36 11.28
CA ASN A 30 -3.88 17.04 11.15
C ASN A 30 -3.54 15.61 11.60
N LYS A 31 -4.18 15.11 12.66
CA LYS A 31 -3.96 13.73 13.15
C LYS A 31 -4.58 12.70 12.22
N ALA A 32 -5.72 13.00 11.60
CA ALA A 32 -6.35 12.12 10.62
C ALA A 32 -5.54 12.05 9.33
N GLU A 33 -5.04 13.20 8.85
CA GLU A 33 -4.21 13.32 7.66
C GLU A 33 -2.88 12.56 7.82
N ALA A 34 -2.17 12.78 8.94
CA ALA A 34 -0.93 12.06 9.24
C ALA A 34 -1.13 10.54 9.30
N LYS A 35 -2.26 10.06 9.84
CA LYS A 35 -2.59 8.63 9.88
C LYS A 35 -2.91 8.07 8.49
N ALA A 36 -3.60 8.84 7.66
CA ALA A 36 -3.93 8.42 6.30
C ALA A 36 -2.68 8.33 5.42
N ASP A 37 -1.77 9.30 5.54
CA ASP A 37 -0.50 9.26 4.83
C ASP A 37 0.39 8.11 5.32
N GLN A 38 0.43 7.88 6.63
CA GLN A 38 1.11 6.71 7.18
C GLN A 38 0.55 5.39 6.61
N GLN A 39 -0.77 5.20 6.63
CA GLN A 39 -1.40 4.00 6.07
C GLN A 39 -1.06 3.81 4.60
N ARG A 40 -1.15 4.87 3.77
CA ARG A 40 -0.76 4.80 2.35
C ARG A 40 0.70 4.40 2.18
N THR A 41 1.61 4.91 3.01
CA THR A 41 3.02 4.50 2.93
C THR A 41 3.23 3.04 3.31
N GLU A 42 2.55 2.57 4.34
CA GLU A 42 2.61 1.16 4.78
C GLU A 42 2.01 0.23 3.73
N GLU A 43 0.86 0.58 3.14
CA GLU A 43 0.24 -0.17 2.04
C GLU A 43 1.11 -0.19 0.79
N ASN A 44 1.69 0.94 0.39
CA ASN A 44 2.61 1.01 -0.75
C ASN A 44 3.88 0.19 -0.51
N ALA A 45 4.42 0.21 0.71
CA ALA A 45 5.55 -0.63 1.09
C ALA A 45 5.18 -2.12 1.01
N ALA A 46 4.04 -2.52 1.56
CA ALA A 46 3.55 -3.90 1.49
C ALA A 46 3.31 -4.35 0.04
N ALA A 47 2.69 -3.51 -0.79
CA ALA A 47 2.49 -3.79 -2.21
C ALA A 47 3.82 -3.94 -2.98
N THR A 48 4.81 -3.12 -2.63
CA THR A 48 6.16 -3.19 -3.23
C THR A 48 6.87 -4.47 -2.82
N VAL A 49 6.80 -4.86 -1.54
CA VAL A 49 7.36 -6.12 -1.03
C VAL A 49 6.69 -7.31 -1.73
N ALA A 50 5.36 -7.35 -1.78
CA ALA A 50 4.63 -8.41 -2.45
C ALA A 50 4.95 -8.49 -3.96
N ALA A 51 5.18 -7.36 -4.62
CA ALA A 51 5.62 -7.33 -6.01
C ALA A 51 7.06 -7.84 -6.17
N ALA A 52 7.96 -7.50 -5.24
CA ALA A 52 9.32 -7.99 -5.23
C ALA A 52 9.40 -9.50 -4.96
N GLU A 53 8.64 -10.02 -4.00
CA GLU A 53 8.52 -11.45 -3.71
C GLU A 53 7.99 -12.22 -4.93
N ARG A 54 6.91 -11.74 -5.56
CA ARG A 54 6.40 -12.35 -6.81
C ARG A 54 7.45 -12.38 -7.93
N ARG A 55 8.28 -11.34 -8.06
CA ARG A 55 9.39 -11.31 -9.03
C ARG A 55 10.50 -12.29 -8.66
N ALA A 56 10.84 -12.39 -7.37
CA ALA A 56 11.85 -13.31 -6.88
C ALA A 56 11.41 -14.76 -7.14
N ASP A 57 10.17 -15.13 -6.82
CA ASP A 57 9.62 -16.46 -7.06
C ASP A 57 9.58 -16.81 -8.55
N ALA A 58 9.13 -15.87 -9.40
CA ALA A 58 9.11 -16.08 -10.84
C ALA A 58 10.53 -16.24 -11.41
N THR A 59 11.49 -15.46 -10.92
CA THR A 59 12.90 -15.57 -11.33
C THR A 59 13.48 -16.91 -10.88
N LYS A 60 13.24 -17.31 -9.64
CA LYS A 60 13.68 -18.59 -9.11
C LYS A 60 13.11 -19.75 -9.91
N GLY A 61 11.79 -19.78 -10.13
CA GLY A 61 11.17 -20.82 -10.95
C GLY A 61 11.73 -20.88 -12.38
N ALA A 62 12.01 -19.73 -12.98
CA ALA A 62 12.64 -19.67 -14.30
C ALA A 62 14.11 -20.15 -14.28
N THR A 63 14.85 -19.89 -13.20
CA THR A 63 16.21 -20.38 -13.01
C THR A 63 16.23 -21.88 -12.78
N ASP A 64 15.36 -22.42 -11.92
CA ASP A 64 15.25 -23.84 -11.62
C ASP A 64 14.93 -24.62 -12.91
N VAL A 65 13.96 -24.17 -13.71
CA VAL A 65 13.65 -24.78 -15.01
C VAL A 65 14.83 -24.71 -15.99
N GLN A 66 15.55 -23.59 -16.03
CA GLN A 66 16.74 -23.47 -16.88
C GLN A 66 17.87 -24.40 -16.42
N GLU A 67 18.05 -24.60 -15.12
CA GLU A 67 19.05 -25.50 -14.57
C GLU A 67 18.71 -26.96 -14.87
N ASP A 68 17.45 -27.34 -14.70
CA ASP A 68 16.96 -28.67 -15.05
C ASP A 68 17.23 -28.98 -16.52
N VAL A 69 16.85 -28.07 -17.43
CA VAL A 69 17.10 -28.25 -18.87
C VAL A 69 18.58 -28.31 -19.20
N LYS A 70 19.44 -27.49 -18.55
CA LYS A 70 20.90 -27.53 -18.78
C LYS A 70 21.55 -28.84 -18.36
N ARG A 71 20.94 -29.57 -17.42
CA ARG A 71 21.46 -30.84 -16.91
C ARG A 71 20.97 -32.06 -17.70
N MET A 72 20.05 -31.86 -18.64
CA MET A 72 19.53 -32.92 -19.51
C MET A 72 20.53 -33.28 -20.61
N VAL A 73 20.53 -34.56 -21.02
CA VAL A 73 21.34 -35.05 -22.15
C VAL A 73 20.70 -34.59 -23.47
N ASP A 74 21.49 -34.42 -24.54
CA ASP A 74 21.12 -33.68 -25.76
C ASP A 74 19.69 -33.96 -26.31
N ASP A 75 19.24 -35.21 -26.37
CA ASP A 75 17.93 -35.59 -26.93
C ASP A 75 16.79 -35.75 -25.87
N ASP A 76 17.10 -35.56 -24.58
CA ASP A 76 16.14 -35.83 -23.51
C ASP A 76 15.00 -34.80 -23.50
N VAL A 77 15.26 -33.54 -23.87
CA VAL A 77 14.24 -32.47 -23.91
C VAL A 77 13.17 -32.81 -24.94
N ASP A 78 13.57 -33.24 -26.15
CA ASP A 78 12.65 -33.63 -27.21
C ASP A 78 11.85 -34.88 -26.85
N ARG A 79 12.49 -35.85 -26.18
CA ARG A 79 11.81 -37.05 -25.67
C ARG A 79 10.76 -36.69 -24.63
N GLU A 80 11.11 -35.87 -23.65
CA GLU A 80 10.21 -35.49 -22.55
C GLU A 80 9.05 -34.61 -23.03
N LEU A 81 9.31 -33.68 -23.96
CA LEU A 81 8.25 -32.92 -24.62
C LEU A 81 7.32 -33.82 -25.44
N ARG A 82 7.84 -34.86 -26.10
CA ARG A 82 7.01 -35.80 -26.85
C ARG A 82 6.14 -36.69 -25.95
N GLU A 83 6.68 -37.11 -24.81
CA GLU A 83 6.02 -38.09 -23.93
C GLU A 83 5.07 -37.44 -22.91
N GLN A 84 5.41 -36.27 -22.36
CA GLN A 84 4.73 -35.69 -21.19
C GLN A 84 4.04 -34.35 -21.46
N PHE A 85 4.40 -33.61 -22.52
CA PHE A 85 3.84 -32.28 -22.74
C PHE A 85 2.36 -32.36 -23.14
N THR A 86 1.50 -31.87 -22.26
CA THR A 86 0.08 -31.67 -22.55
C THR A 86 -0.15 -30.20 -22.89
N ARG A 87 -0.37 -29.90 -24.17
CA ARG A 87 -0.67 -28.54 -24.64
C ARG A 87 -1.92 -28.00 -23.91
N PRO A 88 -1.82 -26.89 -23.15
CA PRO A 88 -2.99 -26.25 -22.56
C PRO A 88 -3.93 -25.74 -23.65
N GLY A 89 -5.22 -26.09 -23.58
CA GLY A 89 -6.24 -25.63 -24.55
C GLY A 89 -6.42 -26.50 -25.80
N SER A 90 -6.04 -27.79 -25.75
CA SER A 90 -6.28 -28.78 -26.81
C SER A 90 -7.61 -29.56 -26.67
N ARG A 91 -8.57 -29.01 -25.92
CA ARG A 91 -9.96 -29.49 -25.85
C ARG A 91 -10.93 -28.36 -26.16
#